data_AF-A0A1Y3BFR0-F1
#
_entry.id   AF-A0A1Y3BFR0-F1
#
_cell.length_a   1.000
_cell.length_b   1.000
_cell.length_c   1.000
_cell.angle_alpha   90.00
_cell.angle_beta   90.00
_cell.angle_gamma   90.00
#
_symmetry.space_group_name_H-M   'P 1'
#
loop_
_entity.id
_entity.type
_entity.pdbx_description
1 polymer ?
#
loop_
_entity_poly.entity_id
_entity_poly.type
_entity_poly.pdbx_seq_one_letter_code
_entity_poly.pdbx_strand_id
1 'polypeptide(L)'
;MKIFALDKLNGVVDEFWPEISDVIGKIEVLYEDECFSHRKLAALVASKVYYHLGSFEDSLTYALGAGELFNVHAISEYVDTIISKCIDHYMKLRVANAMLSASNSKESLQPIDPRLEDIVNRMFQRCFDDHQYKQAIGIALETRRMDMFEKAILQSNDLTGMLAYAFKITMSLIDNLHFRNEVLKILNKLYKNLNVPDYISMTQCLIFLDDDKSLAQLLDKLTRNDDSVLLAYQISFDLYESATQQFLSRIMESLRLIAPISSLLVKPSSSSGQSSNEENKEEEKMETDQPATTATEPKEVAESSKQSEPKKEDLSEEDQKRQDRIEKLVKILSGDISIELDLQFLIRNNHTDLLILKNTKDAVRNSVCHNAT
;
A
#
# COMPACT_ATOMS: atom_id res chain seq x y z
N MET A 1 41.47 34.39 -25.12
CA MET A 1 40.95 35.41 -24.18
C MET A 1 39.73 34.89 -23.41
N LYS A 2 38.48 35.08 -23.86
CA LYS A 2 37.25 34.75 -23.08
C LYS A 2 37.25 33.33 -22.46
N ILE A 3 37.66 32.31 -23.21
CA ILE A 3 37.70 30.90 -22.74
C ILE A 3 38.66 30.71 -21.56
N PHE A 4 39.89 31.25 -21.64
CA PHE A 4 40.88 31.17 -20.57
C PHE A 4 40.48 31.98 -19.32
N ALA A 5 39.75 33.09 -19.52
CA ALA A 5 39.18 33.84 -18.41
C ALA A 5 38.09 33.03 -17.68
N LEU A 6 37.20 32.36 -18.41
CA LEU A 6 36.15 31.49 -17.85
C LEU A 6 36.71 30.29 -17.09
N ASP A 7 37.76 29.64 -17.62
CA ASP A 7 38.41 28.51 -16.96
C ASP A 7 39.12 28.94 -15.66
N LYS A 8 39.84 30.07 -15.70
CA LYS A 8 40.45 30.66 -14.50
C LYS A 8 39.38 31.11 -13.49
N LEU A 9 38.27 31.70 -13.95
CA LEU A 9 37.13 32.07 -13.10
C LEU A 9 36.57 30.85 -12.37
N ASN A 10 36.31 29.74 -13.07
CA ASN A 10 35.78 28.51 -12.48
C ASN A 10 36.61 27.97 -11.29
N GLY A 11 37.94 28.16 -11.34
CA GLY A 11 38.86 27.78 -10.26
C GLY A 11 38.95 28.75 -9.08
N VAL A 12 38.41 29.97 -9.19
CA VAL A 12 38.47 31.01 -8.13
C VAL A 12 37.10 31.51 -7.67
N VAL A 13 35.99 30.96 -8.18
CA VAL A 13 34.62 31.40 -7.83
C VAL A 13 34.41 31.38 -6.32
N ASP A 14 34.87 30.34 -5.64
CA ASP A 14 34.57 30.12 -4.21
C ASP A 14 35.24 31.16 -3.29
N GLU A 15 36.31 31.82 -3.74
CA GLU A 15 36.99 32.91 -3.02
C GLU A 15 36.53 34.31 -3.48
N PHE A 16 36.28 34.49 -4.78
CA PHE A 16 36.03 35.81 -5.39
C PHE A 16 34.58 36.02 -5.86
N TRP A 17 33.63 35.20 -5.41
CA TRP A 17 32.21 35.33 -5.79
C TRP A 17 31.62 36.76 -5.63
N PRO A 18 31.99 37.61 -4.64
CA PRO A 18 31.43 38.96 -4.53
C PRO A 18 31.87 39.90 -5.65
N GLU A 19 33.09 39.75 -6.16
CA GLU A 19 33.58 40.54 -7.30
C GLU A 19 32.99 40.04 -8.62
N ILE A 20 32.71 38.73 -8.70
CA ILE A 20 32.14 38.10 -9.89
C ILE A 20 30.63 38.39 -9.97
N SER A 21 29.92 38.51 -8.84
CA SER A 21 28.49 38.81 -8.79
C SER A 21 28.15 40.17 -9.40
N ASP A 22 28.98 41.19 -9.19
CA ASP A 22 28.83 42.52 -9.80
C ASP A 22 28.93 42.50 -11.34
N VAL A 23 29.48 41.42 -11.90
CA VAL A 23 29.77 41.26 -13.34
C VAL A 23 28.93 40.13 -13.96
N ILE A 24 28.02 39.51 -13.21
CA ILE A 24 27.27 38.31 -13.63
C ILE A 24 26.48 38.51 -14.93
N GLY A 25 25.89 39.69 -15.14
CA GLY A 25 25.19 40.03 -16.40
C GLY A 25 26.06 39.93 -17.66
N LYS A 26 27.40 40.03 -17.56
CA LYS A 26 28.30 39.75 -18.70
C LYS A 26 28.50 38.26 -18.93
N ILE A 27 28.36 37.43 -17.90
CA ILE A 27 28.39 35.96 -17.99
C ILE A 27 27.06 35.45 -18.57
N GLU A 28 25.94 36.06 -18.18
CA GLU A 28 24.60 35.82 -18.75
C GLU A 28 24.60 36.05 -20.26
N VAL A 29 25.05 37.22 -20.74
CA VAL A 29 25.16 37.51 -22.18
C VAL A 29 26.05 36.50 -22.92
N LEU A 30 27.16 36.06 -22.31
CA LEU A 30 28.02 35.01 -22.87
C LEU A 30 27.39 33.61 -22.85
N TYR A 31 26.37 33.40 -22.04
CA TYR A 31 25.53 32.20 -22.05
C TYR A 31 24.36 32.32 -23.04
N GLU A 32 23.85 33.52 -23.32
CA GLU A 32 22.83 33.73 -24.36
C GLU A 32 23.41 33.63 -25.79
N ASP A 33 24.68 34.01 -25.98
CA ASP A 33 25.42 33.90 -27.26
C ASP A 33 25.48 32.44 -27.80
N GLU A 34 24.52 32.05 -28.64
CA GLU A 34 24.45 30.68 -29.21
C GLU A 34 25.67 30.28 -30.05
N CYS A 35 26.36 31.25 -30.63
CA CYS A 35 27.59 31.05 -31.39
C CYS A 35 28.81 30.71 -30.51
N PHE A 36 28.71 30.79 -29.18
CA PHE A 36 29.85 30.62 -28.28
C PHE A 36 30.07 29.14 -27.88
N SER A 37 31.14 28.54 -28.38
CA SER A 37 31.45 27.11 -28.20
C SER A 37 31.60 26.64 -26.73
N HIS A 38 31.87 27.56 -25.80
CA HIS A 38 32.01 27.27 -24.36
C HIS A 38 30.83 27.78 -23.51
N ARG A 39 29.63 27.95 -24.11
CA ARG A 39 28.37 28.29 -23.42
C ARG A 39 28.14 27.47 -22.15
N LYS A 40 28.39 26.15 -22.20
CA LYS A 40 28.28 25.22 -21.06
C LYS A 40 29.17 25.61 -19.86
N LEU A 41 30.35 26.19 -20.11
CA LEU A 41 31.30 26.59 -19.06
C LEU A 41 30.88 27.94 -18.45
N ALA A 42 30.41 28.88 -19.27
CA ALA A 42 29.80 30.12 -18.77
C ALA A 42 28.59 29.85 -17.86
N ALA A 43 27.72 28.92 -18.25
CA ALA A 43 26.61 28.43 -17.44
C ALA A 43 27.06 27.85 -16.09
N LEU A 44 28.12 27.04 -16.07
CA LEU A 44 28.64 26.45 -14.83
C LEU A 44 29.20 27.53 -13.88
N VAL A 45 29.92 28.52 -14.41
CA VAL A 45 30.41 29.66 -13.60
C VAL A 45 29.25 30.50 -13.07
N ALA A 46 28.27 30.84 -13.90
CA ALA A 46 27.07 31.57 -13.46
C ALA A 46 26.33 30.83 -12.34
N SER A 47 26.10 29.52 -12.52
CA SER A 47 25.43 28.67 -11.54
C SER A 47 26.15 28.64 -10.18
N LYS A 48 27.49 28.50 -10.16
CA LYS A 48 28.29 28.62 -8.92
C LYS A 48 28.17 29.99 -8.26
N VAL A 49 28.11 31.08 -9.03
CA VAL A 49 27.95 32.43 -8.48
C VAL A 49 26.56 32.56 -7.84
N TYR A 50 25.48 32.20 -8.54
CA TYR A 50 24.13 32.22 -7.98
C TYR A 50 23.95 31.33 -6.73
N TYR A 51 24.68 30.21 -6.65
CA TYR A 51 24.73 29.38 -5.44
C TYR A 51 25.26 30.18 -4.23
N HIS A 52 26.35 30.93 -4.39
CA HIS A 52 26.90 31.79 -3.32
C HIS A 52 26.02 33.02 -3.02
N LEU A 53 25.26 33.55 -3.99
CA LEU A 53 24.20 34.54 -3.74
C LEU A 53 22.97 33.96 -3.01
N GLY A 54 22.84 32.63 -2.93
CA GLY A 54 21.67 31.96 -2.36
C GLY A 54 20.44 31.87 -3.30
N SER A 55 20.56 32.26 -4.57
CA SER A 55 19.47 32.08 -5.55
C SER A 55 19.56 30.69 -6.18
N PHE A 56 19.00 29.69 -5.49
CA PHE A 56 19.10 28.29 -5.90
C PHE A 56 18.29 27.95 -7.16
N GLU A 57 17.17 28.64 -7.42
CA GLU A 57 16.34 28.41 -8.62
C GLU A 57 17.09 28.87 -9.88
N ASP A 58 17.66 30.09 -9.87
CA ASP A 58 18.51 30.58 -10.97
C ASP A 58 19.73 29.66 -11.15
N SER A 59 20.42 29.33 -10.05
CA SER A 59 21.55 28.41 -10.05
C SER A 59 21.20 27.06 -10.71
N LEU A 60 20.02 26.49 -10.44
CA LEU A 60 19.52 25.28 -11.08
C LEU A 60 19.32 25.46 -12.59
N THR A 61 18.72 26.56 -13.06
CA THR A 61 18.53 26.80 -14.51
C THR A 61 19.87 26.87 -15.26
N TYR A 62 20.88 27.53 -14.69
CA TYR A 62 22.22 27.57 -15.27
C TYR A 62 22.97 26.23 -15.15
N ALA A 63 22.77 25.45 -14.07
CA ALA A 63 23.32 24.09 -13.97
C ALA A 63 22.75 23.16 -15.06
N LEU A 64 21.45 23.26 -15.35
CA LEU A 64 20.80 22.56 -16.47
C LEU A 64 21.37 23.02 -17.82
N GLY A 65 21.73 24.30 -17.95
CA GLY A 65 22.41 24.87 -19.12
C GLY A 65 23.85 24.38 -19.33
N ALA A 66 24.55 23.95 -18.26
CA ALA A 66 25.90 23.39 -18.34
C ALA A 66 25.92 21.93 -18.86
N GLY A 67 24.83 21.18 -18.65
CA GLY A 67 24.60 19.84 -19.20
C GLY A 67 25.67 18.82 -18.79
N GLU A 68 26.55 18.48 -19.73
CA GLU A 68 27.63 17.50 -19.57
C GLU A 68 28.78 18.00 -18.68
N LEU A 69 29.01 19.32 -18.59
CA LEU A 69 30.05 19.86 -17.70
C LEU A 69 29.63 19.83 -16.23
N PHE A 70 28.34 19.66 -15.94
CA PHE A 70 27.86 19.40 -14.59
C PHE A 70 28.07 17.92 -14.23
N ASN A 71 29.15 17.65 -13.50
CA ASN A 71 29.55 16.31 -13.08
C ASN A 71 28.86 15.87 -11.78
N VAL A 72 27.84 15.01 -11.91
CA VAL A 72 27.07 14.43 -10.80
C VAL A 72 27.92 13.56 -9.85
N HIS A 73 29.10 13.11 -10.28
CA HIS A 73 30.04 12.33 -9.48
C HIS A 73 31.04 13.18 -8.67
N ALA A 74 31.08 14.50 -8.86
CA ALA A 74 32.02 15.36 -8.12
C ALA A 74 31.54 15.55 -6.67
N ILE A 75 32.38 15.21 -5.71
CA ILE A 75 32.13 15.41 -4.28
C ILE A 75 32.40 16.88 -3.96
N SER A 76 31.35 17.70 -3.93
CA SER A 76 31.42 19.13 -3.66
C SER A 76 30.08 19.59 -3.08
N GLU A 77 30.13 20.44 -2.06
CA GLU A 77 28.94 20.98 -1.38
C GLU A 77 27.97 21.66 -2.37
N TYR A 78 28.50 22.36 -3.39
CA TYR A 78 27.74 22.93 -4.49
C TYR A 78 27.01 21.85 -5.33
N VAL A 79 27.67 20.73 -5.63
CA VAL A 79 27.04 19.66 -6.43
C VAL A 79 25.95 18.95 -5.63
N ASP A 80 26.20 18.63 -4.36
CA ASP A 80 25.22 17.94 -3.52
C ASP A 80 24.00 18.81 -3.20
N THR A 81 24.18 20.12 -2.97
CA THR A 81 23.07 21.07 -2.79
C THR A 81 22.27 21.29 -4.07
N ILE A 82 22.92 21.45 -5.24
CA ILE A 82 22.22 21.62 -6.52
C ILE A 82 21.49 20.34 -6.93
N ILE A 83 22.05 19.14 -6.67
CA ILE A 83 21.32 17.87 -6.86
C ILE A 83 20.11 17.80 -5.91
N SER A 84 20.27 18.18 -4.65
CA SER A 84 19.14 18.20 -3.68
C SER A 84 18.03 19.13 -4.15
N LYS A 85 18.36 20.35 -4.60
CA LYS A 85 17.41 21.33 -5.16
C LYS A 85 16.78 20.86 -6.47
N CYS A 86 17.55 20.19 -7.32
CA CYS A 86 17.08 19.56 -8.55
C CYS A 86 16.02 18.48 -8.25
N ILE A 87 16.27 17.61 -7.26
CA ILE A 87 15.33 16.57 -6.83
C ILE A 87 14.09 17.20 -6.17
N ASP A 88 14.24 18.20 -5.29
CA ASP A 88 13.12 18.95 -4.70
C ASP A 88 12.21 19.57 -5.78
N HIS A 89 12.80 20.24 -6.78
CA HIS A 89 12.06 20.88 -7.86
C HIS A 89 11.37 19.84 -8.76
N TYR A 90 12.07 18.76 -9.12
CA TYR A 90 11.50 17.63 -9.87
C TYR A 90 10.35 16.97 -9.11
N MET A 91 10.49 16.74 -7.81
CA MET A 91 9.44 16.19 -6.94
C MET A 91 8.21 17.09 -6.92
N LYS A 92 8.36 18.41 -6.73
CA LYS A 92 7.23 19.38 -6.77
C LYS A 92 6.47 19.28 -8.10
N LEU A 93 7.17 19.29 -9.23
CA LEU A 93 6.57 19.14 -10.56
C LEU A 93 5.84 17.80 -10.73
N ARG A 94 6.45 16.68 -10.30
CA ARG A 94 5.85 15.33 -10.37
C ARG A 94 4.60 15.23 -9.50
N VAL A 95 4.63 15.75 -8.27
CA VAL A 95 3.49 15.74 -7.34
C VAL A 95 2.34 16.61 -7.87
N ALA A 96 2.65 17.81 -8.38
CA ALA A 96 1.66 18.71 -9.00
C ALA A 96 1.00 18.05 -10.22
N ASN A 97 1.80 17.51 -11.15
CA ASN A 97 1.29 16.81 -12.33
C ASN A 97 0.46 15.58 -11.95
N ALA A 98 0.84 14.83 -10.91
CA ALA A 98 0.05 13.71 -10.40
C ALA A 98 -1.31 14.17 -9.84
N MET A 99 -1.35 15.24 -9.05
CA MET A 99 -2.61 15.82 -8.53
C MET A 99 -3.52 16.32 -9.68
N LEU A 100 -2.95 17.04 -10.66
CA LEU A 100 -3.70 17.52 -11.82
C LEU A 100 -4.24 16.38 -12.68
N SER A 101 -3.49 15.29 -12.83
CA SER A 101 -3.93 14.12 -13.59
C SER A 101 -5.15 13.44 -12.98
N ALA A 102 -5.28 13.44 -11.64
CA ALA A 102 -6.46 12.94 -10.93
C ALA A 102 -7.70 13.84 -11.09
N SER A 103 -7.52 15.14 -11.37
CA SER A 103 -8.61 16.10 -11.58
C SER A 103 -9.09 16.21 -13.04
N ASN A 104 -8.63 15.33 -13.94
CA ASN A 104 -8.95 15.28 -15.38
C ASN A 104 -8.58 16.53 -16.22
N SER A 105 -8.03 17.58 -15.63
CA SER A 105 -7.53 18.78 -16.34
C SER A 105 -6.18 18.51 -17.01
N LYS A 106 -6.18 17.77 -18.13
CA LYS A 106 -4.94 17.45 -18.90
C LYS A 106 -4.24 18.67 -19.50
N GLU A 107 -4.91 19.82 -19.58
CA GLU A 107 -4.43 21.04 -20.24
C GLU A 107 -3.42 21.86 -19.41
N SER A 108 -3.23 21.53 -18.12
CA SER A 108 -2.30 22.24 -17.23
C SER A 108 -1.09 21.41 -16.76
N LEU A 109 -0.83 20.26 -17.39
CA LEU A 109 0.36 19.46 -17.13
C LEU A 109 1.62 20.28 -17.44
N GLN A 110 2.44 20.56 -16.43
CA GLN A 110 3.70 21.26 -16.61
C GLN A 110 4.70 20.33 -17.31
N PRO A 111 5.25 20.70 -18.49
CA PRO A 111 6.25 19.89 -19.16
C PRO A 111 7.50 19.82 -18.29
N ILE A 112 7.96 18.60 -18.00
CA ILE A 112 9.21 18.37 -17.28
C ILE A 112 10.34 18.57 -18.29
N ASP A 113 11.31 19.44 -17.98
CA ASP A 113 12.48 19.63 -18.83
C ASP A 113 13.30 18.31 -18.87
N PRO A 114 13.59 17.74 -20.05
CA PRO A 114 14.38 16.52 -20.18
C PRO A 114 15.75 16.63 -19.50
N ARG A 115 16.35 17.83 -19.42
CA ARG A 115 17.63 18.05 -18.74
C ARG A 115 17.54 17.80 -17.23
N LEU A 116 16.39 18.12 -16.64
CA LEU A 116 16.11 17.89 -15.22
C LEU A 116 15.95 16.39 -14.96
N GLU A 117 15.26 15.68 -15.86
CA GLU A 117 15.17 14.23 -15.81
C GLU A 117 16.53 13.54 -16.01
N ASP A 118 17.39 14.05 -16.90
CA ASP A 118 18.74 13.53 -17.14
C ASP A 118 19.68 13.68 -15.95
N ILE A 119 19.59 14.75 -15.16
CA ILE A 119 20.34 14.88 -13.90
C ILE A 119 19.85 13.81 -12.90
N VAL A 120 18.54 13.66 -12.75
CA VAL A 120 17.94 12.64 -11.86
C VAL A 120 18.30 11.22 -12.32
N ASN A 121 18.31 10.94 -13.63
CA ASN A 121 18.75 9.67 -14.21
C ASN A 121 20.23 9.37 -13.91
N ARG A 122 21.11 10.35 -14.07
CA ARG A 122 22.54 10.24 -13.71
C ARG A 122 22.75 10.03 -12.21
N MET A 123 21.90 10.63 -11.37
CA MET A 123 21.92 10.44 -9.92
C MET A 123 21.53 9.00 -9.56
N PHE A 124 20.47 8.44 -10.18
CA PHE A 124 20.12 7.02 -10.01
C PHE A 124 21.24 6.08 -10.47
N GLN A 125 21.88 6.36 -11.61
CA GLN A 125 23.04 5.59 -12.10
C GLN A 125 24.17 5.58 -11.06
N ARG A 126 24.55 6.75 -10.53
CA ARG A 126 25.51 6.86 -9.43
C ARG A 126 25.10 6.02 -8.22
N CYS A 127 23.84 6.06 -7.78
CA CYS A 127 23.39 5.22 -6.67
C CYS A 127 23.44 3.71 -6.96
N PHE A 128 23.27 3.27 -8.21
CA PHE A 128 23.43 1.87 -8.59
C PHE A 128 24.90 1.45 -8.65
N ASP A 129 25.77 2.28 -9.23
CA ASP A 129 27.22 2.07 -9.28
C ASP A 129 27.82 2.02 -7.86
N ASP A 130 27.40 2.94 -6.97
CA ASP A 130 27.79 3.00 -5.56
C ASP A 130 27.11 1.90 -4.69
N HIS A 131 26.26 1.05 -5.28
CA HIS A 131 25.48 -0.03 -4.62
C HIS A 131 24.52 0.47 -3.50
N GLN A 132 24.13 1.75 -3.53
CA GLN A 132 23.28 2.41 -2.54
C GLN A 132 21.79 2.26 -2.85
N TYR A 133 21.33 1.02 -3.08
CA TYR A 133 19.94 0.71 -3.46
C TYR A 133 18.87 1.28 -2.50
N LYS A 134 19.19 1.40 -1.20
CA LYS A 134 18.29 2.00 -0.20
C LYS A 134 17.98 3.48 -0.50
N GLN A 135 18.99 4.25 -0.91
CA GLN A 135 18.83 5.65 -1.29
C GLN A 135 18.09 5.77 -2.64
N ALA A 136 18.41 4.90 -3.60
CA ALA A 136 17.66 4.83 -4.86
C ALA A 136 16.16 4.53 -4.64
N ILE A 137 15.81 3.65 -3.69
CA ILE A 137 14.41 3.38 -3.32
C ILE A 137 13.74 4.63 -2.74
N GLY A 138 14.40 5.36 -1.82
CA GLY A 138 13.87 6.61 -1.27
C GLY A 138 13.56 7.65 -2.35
N ILE A 139 14.55 7.95 -3.19
CA ILE A 139 14.43 8.94 -4.27
C ILE A 139 13.39 8.49 -5.32
N ALA A 140 13.29 7.20 -5.63
CA ALA A 140 12.27 6.69 -6.53
C ALA A 140 10.84 6.87 -5.99
N LEU A 141 10.63 6.76 -4.68
CA LEU A 141 9.33 7.00 -4.05
C LEU A 141 9.00 8.49 -3.96
N GLU A 142 9.96 9.34 -3.57
CA GLU A 142 9.81 10.80 -3.53
C GLU A 142 9.48 11.38 -4.92
N THR A 143 10.24 10.98 -5.95
CA THR A 143 10.03 11.40 -7.34
C THR A 143 8.83 10.74 -8.03
N ARG A 144 8.16 9.80 -7.34
CA ARG A 144 7.06 8.94 -7.86
C ARG A 144 7.44 8.26 -9.18
N ARG A 145 8.62 7.64 -9.24
CA ARG A 145 9.16 6.94 -10.43
C ARG A 145 9.21 5.44 -10.19
N MET A 146 8.10 4.77 -10.49
CA MET A 146 7.95 3.33 -10.30
C MET A 146 8.95 2.50 -11.12
N ASP A 147 9.29 2.93 -12.33
CA ASP A 147 10.25 2.21 -13.19
C ASP A 147 11.66 2.12 -12.56
N MET A 148 12.05 3.13 -11.78
CA MET A 148 13.35 3.14 -11.08
C MET A 148 13.26 2.39 -9.75
N PHE A 149 12.11 2.43 -9.08
CA PHE A 149 11.82 1.63 -7.89
C PHE A 149 11.91 0.12 -8.18
N GLU A 150 11.26 -0.34 -9.25
CA GLU A 150 11.35 -1.75 -9.68
C GLU A 150 12.79 -2.15 -10.04
N LYS A 151 13.52 -1.31 -10.81
CA LYS A 151 14.92 -1.55 -11.15
C LYS A 151 15.83 -1.59 -9.92
N ALA A 152 15.65 -0.70 -8.96
CA ALA A 152 16.44 -0.64 -7.73
C ALA A 152 16.30 -1.92 -6.88
N ILE A 153 15.12 -2.52 -6.85
CA ILE A 153 14.87 -3.79 -6.16
C ILE A 153 15.49 -4.95 -6.95
N LEU A 154 15.26 -5.02 -8.26
CA LEU A 154 15.73 -6.12 -9.12
C LEU A 154 17.26 -6.18 -9.31
N GLN A 155 17.96 -5.04 -9.25
CA GLN A 155 19.42 -4.98 -9.32
C GLN A 155 20.11 -5.24 -7.97
N SER A 156 19.36 -5.28 -6.87
CA SER A 156 19.94 -5.46 -5.53
C SER A 156 20.37 -6.92 -5.25
N ASN A 157 21.51 -7.09 -4.58
CA ASN A 157 22.02 -8.41 -4.19
C ASN A 157 21.17 -9.10 -3.09
N ASP A 158 20.40 -8.33 -2.31
CA ASP A 158 19.50 -8.80 -1.25
C ASP A 158 18.07 -8.33 -1.53
N LEU A 159 17.41 -9.07 -2.42
CA LEU A 159 16.10 -8.69 -2.92
C LEU A 159 15.00 -8.83 -1.85
N THR A 160 15.10 -9.82 -0.94
CA THR A 160 14.15 -10.00 0.16
C THR A 160 14.26 -8.86 1.18
N GLY A 161 15.48 -8.49 1.58
CA GLY A 161 15.71 -7.37 2.50
C GLY A 161 15.32 -6.02 1.90
N MET A 162 15.57 -5.80 0.59
CA MET A 162 15.10 -4.58 -0.09
C MET A 162 13.58 -4.51 -0.18
N LEU A 163 12.88 -5.62 -0.44
CA LEU A 163 11.41 -5.65 -0.46
C LEU A 163 10.81 -5.31 0.91
N ALA A 164 11.32 -5.92 2.00
CA ALA A 164 10.86 -5.60 3.35
C ALA A 164 11.15 -4.13 3.75
N TYR A 165 12.30 -3.60 3.34
CA TYR A 165 12.66 -2.19 3.53
C TYR A 165 11.72 -1.24 2.74
N ALA A 166 11.45 -1.56 1.48
CA ALA A 166 10.55 -0.80 0.63
C ALA A 166 9.11 -0.82 1.17
N PHE A 167 8.61 -1.96 1.66
CA PHE A 167 7.32 -2.07 2.32
C PHE A 167 7.24 -1.19 3.59
N LYS A 168 8.27 -1.24 4.45
CA LYS A 168 8.34 -0.40 5.66
C LYS A 168 8.33 1.10 5.33
N ILE A 169 9.06 1.53 4.31
CA ILE A 169 9.03 2.92 3.84
C ILE A 169 7.65 3.29 3.30
N THR A 170 7.07 2.42 2.47
CA THR A 170 5.73 2.60 1.88
C THR A 170 4.65 2.80 2.94
N MET A 171 4.78 2.12 4.08
CA MET A 171 3.86 2.28 5.23
C MET A 171 4.15 3.52 6.09
N SER A 172 5.41 3.96 6.19
CA SER A 172 5.82 5.01 7.13
C SER A 172 5.97 6.41 6.51
N LEU A 173 6.17 6.54 5.21
CA LEU A 173 6.45 7.82 4.53
C LEU A 173 5.40 8.23 3.49
N ILE A 174 4.42 7.38 3.16
CA ILE A 174 3.42 7.67 2.11
C ILE A 174 2.04 7.94 2.72
N ASP A 175 1.73 9.22 2.88
CA ASP A 175 0.41 9.69 3.35
C ASP A 175 -0.70 9.51 2.30
N ASN A 176 -0.37 9.64 1.01
CA ASN A 176 -1.36 9.59 -0.06
C ASN A 176 -1.79 8.15 -0.35
N LEU A 177 -3.02 7.81 0.03
CA LEU A 177 -3.62 6.48 -0.15
C LEU A 177 -3.54 5.96 -1.59
N HIS A 178 -3.78 6.80 -2.60
CA HIS A 178 -3.77 6.37 -4.01
C HIS A 178 -2.37 5.93 -4.43
N PHE A 179 -1.37 6.79 -4.20
CA PHE A 179 0.02 6.47 -4.52
C PHE A 179 0.54 5.28 -3.71
N ARG A 180 0.20 5.20 -2.42
CA ARG A 180 0.51 4.04 -1.57
C ARG A 180 -0.04 2.74 -2.17
N ASN A 181 -1.27 2.76 -2.67
CA ASN A 181 -1.91 1.60 -3.30
C ASN A 181 -1.24 1.23 -4.64
N GLU A 182 -0.71 2.19 -5.40
CA GLU A 182 0.09 1.90 -6.61
C GLU A 182 1.43 1.22 -6.26
N VAL A 183 2.15 1.74 -5.27
CA VAL A 183 3.42 1.17 -4.78
C VAL A 183 3.20 -0.25 -4.25
N LEU A 184 2.15 -0.47 -3.44
CA LEU A 184 1.82 -1.79 -2.91
C LEU A 184 1.37 -2.79 -3.99
N LYS A 185 0.67 -2.35 -5.03
CA LYS A 185 0.35 -3.20 -6.20
C LYS A 185 1.63 -3.67 -6.91
N ILE A 186 2.64 -2.82 -6.99
CA ILE A 186 3.95 -3.15 -7.59
C ILE A 186 4.75 -4.08 -6.68
N LEU A 187 4.83 -3.79 -5.38
CA LEU A 187 5.44 -4.70 -4.40
C LEU A 187 4.81 -6.10 -4.47
N ASN A 188 3.48 -6.20 -4.50
CA ASN A 188 2.77 -7.49 -4.65
C ASN A 188 3.12 -8.22 -5.98
N LYS A 189 3.33 -7.49 -7.09
CA LYS A 189 3.83 -8.11 -8.33
C LYS A 189 5.28 -8.62 -8.17
N LEU A 190 6.14 -7.86 -7.52
CA LEU A 190 7.54 -8.27 -7.27
C LEU A 190 7.59 -9.51 -6.35
N TYR A 191 6.83 -9.54 -5.26
CA TYR A 191 6.70 -10.71 -4.38
C TYR A 191 6.17 -11.97 -5.10
N LYS A 192 5.27 -11.81 -6.08
CA LYS A 192 4.76 -12.93 -6.92
C LYS A 192 5.81 -13.49 -7.89
N ASN A 193 6.78 -12.68 -8.30
CA ASN A 193 7.81 -13.04 -9.28
C ASN A 193 9.08 -13.63 -8.65
N LEU A 194 9.09 -13.84 -7.32
CA LEU A 194 10.19 -14.47 -6.61
C LEU A 194 10.28 -15.97 -6.89
N ASN A 195 11.51 -16.51 -6.88
CA ASN A 195 11.75 -17.96 -6.93
C ASN A 195 11.05 -18.71 -5.79
N VAL A 196 10.91 -18.06 -4.62
CA VAL A 196 10.07 -18.49 -3.50
C VAL A 196 9.17 -17.30 -3.15
N PRO A 197 7.86 -17.33 -3.46
CA PRO A 197 6.95 -16.24 -3.14
C PRO A 197 6.78 -16.07 -1.63
N ASP A 198 6.91 -14.84 -1.14
CA ASP A 198 6.61 -14.50 0.26
C ASP A 198 5.12 -14.19 0.40
N TYR A 199 4.35 -15.24 0.70
CA TYR A 199 2.90 -15.16 0.85
C TYR A 199 2.45 -14.34 2.06
N ILE A 200 3.30 -14.14 3.08
CA ILE A 200 2.98 -13.34 4.28
C ILE A 200 3.01 -11.87 3.92
N SER A 201 4.12 -11.39 3.36
CA SER A 201 4.24 -9.99 2.89
C SER A 201 3.24 -9.67 1.78
N MET A 202 2.92 -10.63 0.90
CA MET A 202 1.84 -10.49 -0.08
C MET A 202 0.47 -10.31 0.57
N THR A 203 0.15 -11.08 1.61
CA THR A 203 -1.12 -10.95 2.34
C THR A 203 -1.21 -9.60 3.04
N GLN A 204 -0.14 -9.16 3.71
CA GLN A 204 -0.08 -7.83 4.31
C GLN A 204 -0.33 -6.73 3.27
N CYS A 205 0.32 -6.79 2.10
CA CYS A 205 0.02 -5.88 0.99
C CYS A 205 -1.46 -5.92 0.57
N LEU A 206 -2.06 -7.10 0.46
CA LEU A 206 -3.45 -7.28 0.04
C LEU A 206 -4.46 -6.74 1.07
N ILE A 207 -4.19 -6.89 2.37
CA ILE A 207 -4.99 -6.27 3.45
C ILE A 207 -4.99 -4.74 3.31
N PHE A 208 -3.83 -4.11 3.11
CA PHE A 208 -3.74 -2.66 2.91
C PHE A 208 -4.34 -2.16 1.58
N LEU A 209 -4.52 -3.05 0.60
CA LEU A 209 -5.19 -2.78 -0.68
C LEU A 209 -6.73 -2.87 -0.62
N ASP A 210 -7.30 -3.48 0.42
CA ASP A 210 -8.72 -3.91 0.49
C ASP A 210 -9.13 -4.80 -0.72
N ASP A 211 -8.20 -5.59 -1.27
CA ASP A 211 -8.44 -6.48 -2.43
C ASP A 211 -8.77 -7.91 -1.98
N ASP A 212 -10.05 -8.12 -1.66
CA ASP A 212 -10.60 -9.39 -1.18
C ASP A 212 -10.49 -10.51 -2.23
N LYS A 213 -10.66 -10.16 -3.51
CA LYS A 213 -10.71 -11.10 -4.64
C LYS A 213 -9.34 -11.68 -4.94
N SER A 214 -8.31 -10.84 -5.01
CA SER A 214 -6.93 -11.29 -5.22
C SER A 214 -6.44 -12.17 -4.06
N LEU A 215 -6.88 -11.88 -2.82
CA LEU A 215 -6.53 -12.67 -1.64
C LEU A 215 -7.28 -14.02 -1.60
N ALA A 216 -8.57 -14.03 -1.92
CA ALA A 216 -9.34 -15.28 -2.04
C ALA A 216 -8.77 -16.20 -3.14
N GLN A 217 -8.34 -15.64 -4.27
CA GLN A 217 -7.61 -16.39 -5.32
C GLN A 217 -6.24 -16.89 -4.86
N LEU A 218 -5.53 -16.13 -4.02
CA LEU A 218 -4.25 -16.56 -3.44
C LEU A 218 -4.44 -17.76 -2.50
N LEU A 219 -5.47 -17.71 -1.65
CA LEU A 219 -5.84 -18.80 -0.74
C LEU A 219 -6.30 -20.05 -1.51
N ASP A 220 -7.11 -19.93 -2.57
CA ASP A 220 -7.46 -21.07 -3.43
C ASP A 220 -6.23 -21.66 -4.16
N LYS A 221 -5.29 -20.82 -4.59
CA LYS A 221 -4.03 -21.30 -5.17
C LYS A 221 -3.20 -22.10 -4.14
N LEU A 222 -3.20 -21.69 -2.88
CA LEU A 222 -2.48 -22.37 -1.80
C LEU A 222 -3.18 -23.66 -1.33
N THR A 223 -4.52 -23.75 -1.34
CA THR A 223 -5.23 -24.99 -0.94
C THR A 223 -5.12 -26.13 -1.95
N ARG A 224 -4.80 -25.82 -3.21
CA ARG A 224 -4.56 -26.82 -4.27
C ARG A 224 -3.28 -27.63 -4.07
N ASN A 225 -2.25 -27.07 -3.43
CA ASN A 225 -0.96 -27.74 -3.22
C ASN A 225 -0.85 -28.23 -1.77
N ASP A 226 -0.68 -29.53 -1.57
CA ASP A 226 -0.69 -30.16 -0.23
C ASP A 226 0.33 -29.55 0.75
N ASP A 227 1.57 -29.32 0.30
CA ASP A 227 2.62 -28.68 1.12
C ASP A 227 2.30 -27.22 1.47
N SER A 228 1.46 -26.55 0.69
CA SER A 228 1.09 -25.14 0.86
C SER A 228 -0.16 -24.94 1.73
N VAL A 229 -0.89 -26.01 2.08
CA VAL A 229 -2.11 -25.92 2.90
C VAL A 229 -1.81 -25.40 4.31
N LEU A 230 -0.69 -25.81 4.91
CA LEU A 230 -0.28 -25.32 6.24
C LEU A 230 -0.04 -23.81 6.22
N LEU A 231 0.58 -23.31 5.14
CA LEU A 231 0.82 -21.88 4.95
C LEU A 231 -0.50 -21.12 4.73
N ALA A 232 -1.48 -21.70 4.03
CA ALA A 232 -2.83 -21.12 3.91
C ALA A 232 -3.53 -20.99 5.28
N TYR A 233 -3.36 -21.95 6.18
CA TYR A 233 -3.88 -21.85 7.54
C TYR A 233 -3.16 -20.77 8.36
N GLN A 234 -1.82 -20.69 8.31
CA GLN A 234 -1.05 -19.63 8.96
C GLN A 234 -1.51 -18.23 8.50
N ILE A 235 -1.58 -18.04 7.18
CA ILE A 235 -2.08 -16.79 6.58
C ILE A 235 -3.51 -16.48 7.03
N SER A 236 -4.36 -17.48 7.26
CA SER A 236 -5.73 -17.25 7.73
C SER A 236 -5.82 -16.83 9.19
N PHE A 237 -4.92 -17.31 10.06
CA PHE A 237 -4.80 -16.83 11.43
C PHE A 237 -4.24 -15.39 11.45
N ASP A 238 -3.13 -15.12 10.74
CA ASP A 238 -2.57 -13.77 10.60
C ASP A 238 -3.61 -12.77 10.07
N LEU A 239 -4.43 -13.20 9.10
CA LEU A 239 -5.50 -12.40 8.49
C LEU A 239 -6.66 -12.14 9.47
N TYR A 240 -7.01 -13.10 10.32
CA TYR A 240 -8.00 -12.91 11.39
C TYR A 240 -7.53 -11.88 12.43
N GLU A 241 -6.25 -11.93 12.82
CA GLU A 241 -5.67 -10.97 13.77
C GLU A 241 -5.44 -9.57 13.17
N SER A 242 -5.08 -9.49 11.88
CA SER A 242 -4.61 -8.24 11.26
C SER A 242 -5.68 -7.46 10.49
N ALA A 243 -6.76 -8.09 10.02
CA ALA A 243 -7.74 -7.45 9.13
C ALA A 243 -9.03 -7.02 9.83
N THR A 244 -9.82 -6.20 9.13
CA THR A 244 -11.14 -5.77 9.63
C THR A 244 -12.20 -6.85 9.42
N GLN A 245 -13.17 -6.94 10.34
CA GLN A 245 -14.29 -7.89 10.25
C GLN A 245 -15.12 -7.76 8.95
N GLN A 246 -15.17 -6.56 8.36
CA GLN A 246 -15.82 -6.33 7.08
C GLN A 246 -15.03 -6.96 5.93
N PHE A 247 -13.70 -6.85 5.94
CA PHE A 247 -12.83 -7.49 4.95
C PHE A 247 -12.93 -9.01 5.05
N LEU A 248 -12.83 -9.56 6.27
CA LEU A 248 -13.00 -11.00 6.54
C LEU A 248 -14.33 -11.54 6.01
N SER A 249 -15.44 -10.82 6.25
CA SER A 249 -16.75 -11.18 5.71
C SER A 249 -16.77 -11.25 4.18
N ARG A 250 -16.20 -10.25 3.49
CA ARG A 250 -16.09 -10.24 2.01
C ARG A 250 -15.20 -11.35 1.49
N ILE A 251 -14.07 -11.64 2.14
CA ILE A 251 -13.18 -12.76 1.78
C ILE A 251 -13.92 -14.08 1.93
N MET A 252 -14.67 -14.29 3.02
CA MET A 252 -15.48 -15.49 3.20
C MET A 252 -16.55 -15.64 2.12
N GLU A 253 -17.21 -14.56 1.69
CA GLU A 253 -18.14 -14.55 0.56
C GLU A 253 -17.44 -14.88 -0.77
N SER A 254 -16.31 -14.24 -1.07
CA SER A 254 -15.50 -14.49 -2.26
C SER A 254 -14.97 -15.94 -2.30
N LEU A 255 -14.54 -16.52 -1.16
CA LEU A 255 -14.16 -17.93 -1.05
C LEU A 255 -15.34 -18.89 -1.24
N ARG A 256 -16.55 -18.55 -0.79
CA ARG A 256 -17.79 -19.35 -1.02
C ARG A 256 -18.20 -19.39 -2.49
N LEU A 257 -17.89 -18.34 -3.25
CA LEU A 257 -18.11 -18.28 -4.70
C LEU A 257 -17.04 -19.03 -5.50
N ILE A 258 -15.82 -19.15 -4.97
CA ILE A 258 -14.72 -19.93 -5.58
C ILE A 258 -14.83 -21.42 -5.23
N ALA A 259 -15.46 -21.77 -4.09
CA ALA A 259 -15.70 -23.14 -3.67
C ALA A 259 -16.63 -23.89 -4.66
N PRO A 260 -16.32 -25.14 -5.04
CA PRO A 260 -17.13 -25.92 -5.99
C PRO A 260 -18.55 -26.22 -5.51
N ILE A 261 -18.83 -26.16 -4.20
CA ILE A 261 -20.18 -26.21 -3.64
C ILE A 261 -20.41 -25.00 -2.71
N SER A 262 -21.08 -23.97 -3.23
CA SER A 262 -21.43 -22.74 -2.49
C SER A 262 -22.54 -22.94 -1.43
N SER A 263 -23.27 -24.06 -1.45
CA SER A 263 -24.46 -24.30 -0.62
C SER A 263 -24.19 -24.85 0.79
N LEU A 264 -22.99 -25.37 1.06
CA LEU A 264 -22.66 -26.02 2.35
C LEU A 264 -22.03 -25.07 3.39
N LEU A 265 -21.63 -23.87 2.98
CA LEU A 265 -20.97 -22.91 3.88
C LEU A 265 -22.02 -21.99 4.52
N VAL A 266 -22.35 -22.30 5.78
CA VAL A 266 -23.40 -21.67 6.60
C VAL A 266 -23.41 -20.14 6.48
N LYS A 267 -24.56 -19.56 6.12
CA LYS A 267 -24.77 -18.10 6.15
C LYS A 267 -24.56 -17.58 7.58
N PRO A 268 -23.80 -16.49 7.81
CA PRO A 268 -23.77 -15.86 9.12
C PRO A 268 -25.19 -15.39 9.47
N SER A 269 -25.80 -16.05 10.46
CA SER A 269 -27.15 -15.74 10.92
C SER A 269 -27.14 -14.43 11.71
N SER A 270 -27.77 -13.40 11.17
CA SER A 270 -28.06 -12.15 11.88
C SER A 270 -29.02 -12.39 13.04
N SER A 271 -28.49 -12.64 14.23
CA SER A 271 -29.28 -12.79 15.46
C SER A 271 -29.54 -11.43 16.11
N SER A 272 -30.57 -10.72 15.63
CA SER A 272 -31.21 -9.63 16.36
C SER A 272 -32.69 -9.98 16.52
N GLY A 273 -33.07 -10.44 17.72
CA GLY A 273 -34.42 -10.92 18.00
C GLY A 273 -35.46 -9.81 17.93
N GLN A 274 -36.60 -10.10 17.32
CA GLN A 274 -37.80 -9.28 17.43
C GLN A 274 -38.56 -9.62 18.70
N SER A 275 -38.72 -8.63 19.58
CA SER A 275 -39.79 -8.60 20.58
C SER A 275 -40.69 -7.41 20.27
N SER A 276 -41.69 -7.61 19.42
CA SER A 276 -42.67 -6.59 19.04
C SER A 276 -43.85 -6.58 20.01
N ASN A 277 -43.88 -5.59 20.91
CA ASN A 277 -45.11 -5.12 21.55
C ASN A 277 -45.44 -3.76 20.92
N GLU A 278 -46.52 -3.69 20.14
CA GLU A 278 -47.14 -2.42 19.75
C GLU A 278 -48.63 -2.45 20.11
N GLU A 279 -49.09 -1.39 20.77
CA GLU A 279 -50.48 -1.21 21.18
C GLU A 279 -51.28 -0.48 20.09
N ASN A 280 -52.48 -0.99 19.82
CA ASN A 280 -53.71 -0.27 19.43
C ASN A 280 -53.59 1.09 18.71
N LYS A 281 -54.06 1.12 17.45
CA LYS A 281 -55.28 1.86 17.04
C LYS A 281 -55.56 1.71 15.54
N GLU A 282 -56.77 1.25 15.20
CA GLU A 282 -57.79 2.02 14.44
C GLU A 282 -59.06 1.17 14.25
N GLU A 283 -60.20 1.84 14.03
CA GLU A 283 -61.56 1.29 14.18
C GLU A 283 -62.29 1.07 12.84
N GLU A 284 -63.41 0.32 12.88
CA GLU A 284 -64.50 0.26 11.87
C GLU A 284 -64.16 -0.29 10.45
N LYS A 285 -64.82 -1.31 9.87
CA LYS A 285 -66.28 -1.55 9.85
C LYS A 285 -66.68 -2.91 9.22
N MET A 286 -67.79 -3.47 9.74
CA MET A 286 -68.87 -4.26 9.09
C MET A 286 -68.62 -5.59 8.34
N GLU A 287 -69.20 -6.66 8.91
CA GLU A 287 -70.03 -7.76 8.35
C GLU A 287 -70.08 -7.97 6.81
N THR A 288 -70.05 -9.21 6.28
CA THR A 288 -71.15 -10.18 6.43
C THR A 288 -70.80 -11.67 6.21
N ASP A 289 -71.56 -12.51 6.93
CA ASP A 289 -72.05 -13.89 6.68
C ASP A 289 -71.16 -15.09 6.25
N GLN A 290 -71.17 -16.06 7.17
CA GLN A 290 -70.98 -17.52 7.06
C GLN A 290 -72.14 -18.21 6.27
N PRO A 291 -72.18 -19.55 6.00
CA PRO A 291 -71.57 -20.64 6.79
C PRO A 291 -71.06 -21.92 6.07
N ALA A 292 -70.51 -22.83 6.90
CA ALA A 292 -70.36 -24.28 6.71
C ALA A 292 -69.22 -24.75 5.75
N THR A 293 -68.45 -25.82 6.01
CA THR A 293 -68.44 -26.81 7.12
C THR A 293 -67.11 -27.57 7.21
N THR A 294 -66.89 -28.26 8.34
CA THR A 294 -66.01 -29.44 8.55
C THR A 294 -64.50 -29.33 8.32
N ALA A 295 -63.74 -29.63 9.38
CA ALA A 295 -62.31 -29.90 9.33
C ALA A 295 -62.02 -31.42 9.31
N THR A 296 -61.17 -31.88 8.39
CA THR A 296 -60.27 -33.03 8.60
C THR A 296 -59.03 -32.91 7.70
N GLU A 297 -57.89 -33.42 8.18
CA GLU A 297 -56.55 -33.34 7.58
C GLU A 297 -56.29 -34.28 6.38
N PRO A 298 -55.15 -34.12 5.66
CA PRO A 298 -55.03 -34.51 4.24
C PRO A 298 -54.36 -35.86 3.97
N LYS A 299 -54.56 -36.40 2.75
CA LYS A 299 -53.65 -37.33 2.08
C LYS A 299 -53.54 -37.11 0.57
N GLU A 300 -52.29 -36.95 0.12
CA GLU A 300 -51.63 -37.53 -1.06
C GLU A 300 -52.45 -37.85 -2.32
N VAL A 301 -51.96 -37.43 -3.50
CA VAL A 301 -51.32 -38.31 -4.52
C VAL A 301 -50.47 -37.47 -5.51
N ALA A 302 -49.28 -37.99 -5.86
CA ALA A 302 -48.40 -37.87 -7.05
C ALA A 302 -48.82 -36.98 -8.27
N GLU A 303 -47.96 -36.52 -9.20
CA GLU A 303 -46.49 -36.46 -9.42
C GLU A 303 -46.22 -35.47 -10.61
N SER A 304 -45.01 -35.06 -11.03
CA SER A 304 -43.60 -35.22 -10.60
C SER A 304 -42.85 -33.87 -10.85
N SER A 305 -41.54 -33.64 -10.67
CA SER A 305 -40.35 -34.34 -11.20
C SER A 305 -39.11 -33.99 -10.36
N LYS A 306 -38.27 -34.98 -10.04
CA LYS A 306 -37.06 -34.82 -9.21
C LYS A 306 -35.80 -34.66 -10.07
N GLN A 307 -34.99 -33.65 -9.77
CA GLN A 307 -33.54 -33.63 -9.96
C GLN A 307 -32.94 -32.92 -8.73
N SER A 308 -32.74 -33.61 -7.61
CA SER A 308 -31.45 -34.24 -7.25
C SER A 308 -30.31 -33.24 -7.12
N GLU A 309 -30.17 -32.67 -5.93
CA GLU A 309 -29.02 -31.85 -5.50
C GLU A 309 -27.72 -32.68 -5.56
N PRO A 310 -26.60 -32.11 -6.03
CA PRO A 310 -25.31 -32.81 -6.01
C PRO A 310 -24.81 -32.95 -4.57
N LYS A 311 -24.53 -34.19 -4.14
CA LYS A 311 -23.97 -34.48 -2.81
C LYS A 311 -22.44 -34.39 -2.84
N LYS A 312 -21.80 -34.42 -1.66
CA LYS A 312 -20.32 -34.48 -1.53
C LYS A 312 -19.68 -35.65 -2.32
N GLU A 313 -20.45 -36.66 -2.71
CA GLU A 313 -20.00 -37.94 -3.28
C GLU A 313 -19.72 -37.93 -4.80
N ASP A 314 -20.19 -36.92 -5.56
CA ASP A 314 -20.08 -36.88 -7.04
C ASP A 314 -18.87 -36.08 -7.57
N LEU A 315 -17.97 -35.62 -6.69
CA LEU A 315 -16.76 -34.87 -7.05
C LEU A 315 -15.48 -35.68 -6.84
N SER A 316 -14.46 -35.39 -7.66
CA SER A 316 -13.13 -36.02 -7.57
C SER A 316 -12.56 -35.95 -6.15
N GLU A 317 -11.77 -36.94 -5.73
CA GLU A 317 -11.16 -36.96 -4.39
C GLU A 317 -10.37 -35.67 -4.09
N GLU A 318 -9.78 -35.04 -5.11
CA GLU A 318 -9.06 -33.77 -4.96
C GLU A 318 -10.00 -32.58 -4.70
N ASP A 319 -11.19 -32.59 -5.29
CA ASP A 319 -12.18 -31.52 -5.10
C ASP A 319 -12.93 -31.68 -3.76
N GLN A 320 -13.15 -32.91 -3.29
CA GLN A 320 -13.57 -33.18 -1.90
C GLN A 320 -12.52 -32.67 -0.90
N LYS A 321 -11.24 -33.03 -1.08
CA LYS A 321 -10.12 -32.53 -0.26
C LYS A 321 -10.02 -31.01 -0.30
N ARG A 322 -10.27 -30.38 -1.47
CA ARG A 322 -10.28 -28.91 -1.61
C ARG A 322 -11.45 -28.26 -0.88
N GLN A 323 -12.66 -28.82 -1.00
CA GLN A 323 -13.84 -28.34 -0.27
C GLN A 323 -13.62 -28.40 1.24
N ASP A 324 -13.10 -29.51 1.77
CA ASP A 324 -12.81 -29.66 3.21
C ASP A 324 -11.67 -28.72 3.69
N ARG A 325 -10.70 -28.38 2.83
CA ARG A 325 -9.68 -27.35 3.12
C ARG A 325 -10.30 -25.96 3.18
N ILE A 326 -11.19 -25.61 2.24
CA ILE A 326 -11.90 -24.33 2.24
C ILE A 326 -12.85 -24.22 3.43
N GLU A 327 -13.55 -25.30 3.80
CA GLU A 327 -14.42 -25.35 4.99
C GLU A 327 -13.61 -25.07 6.27
N LYS A 328 -12.39 -25.62 6.39
CA LYS A 328 -11.45 -25.31 7.47
C LYS A 328 -10.96 -23.86 7.44
N LEU A 329 -10.63 -23.30 6.28
CA LEU A 329 -10.25 -21.88 6.16
C LEU A 329 -11.38 -20.96 6.62
N VAL A 330 -12.63 -21.21 6.20
CA VAL A 330 -13.79 -20.41 6.62
C VAL A 330 -14.02 -20.51 8.14
N LYS A 331 -13.77 -21.67 8.76
CA LYS A 331 -13.85 -21.84 10.22
C LYS A 331 -12.69 -21.17 10.99
N ILE A 332 -11.54 -20.93 10.35
CA ILE A 332 -10.46 -20.13 10.93
C ILE A 332 -10.82 -18.64 10.81
N LEU A 333 -11.26 -18.20 9.62
CA LEU A 333 -11.61 -16.81 9.32
C LEU A 333 -12.87 -16.31 10.05
N SER A 334 -13.74 -17.20 10.54
CA SER A 334 -14.86 -16.82 11.42
C SER A 334 -14.40 -16.44 12.84
N GLY A 335 -13.20 -16.87 13.25
CA GLY A 335 -12.65 -16.61 14.58
C GLY A 335 -13.08 -17.59 15.68
N ASP A 336 -14.07 -18.46 15.42
CA ASP A 336 -14.65 -19.35 16.43
C ASP A 336 -13.58 -20.23 17.10
N ILE A 337 -12.62 -20.73 16.30
CA ILE A 337 -11.51 -21.57 16.78
C ILE A 337 -10.57 -20.76 17.69
N SER A 338 -10.20 -19.54 17.29
CA SER A 338 -9.31 -18.68 18.06
C SER A 338 -9.94 -18.32 19.41
N ILE A 339 -11.22 -17.92 19.40
CA ILE A 339 -11.99 -17.59 20.61
C ILE A 339 -12.11 -18.80 21.55
N GLU A 340 -12.36 -20.00 21.02
CA GLU A 340 -12.45 -21.23 21.82
C GLU A 340 -11.10 -21.59 22.47
N LEU A 341 -9.98 -21.43 21.74
CA LEU A 341 -8.64 -21.67 22.25
C LEU A 341 -8.22 -20.64 23.30
N ASP A 342 -8.47 -19.36 23.07
CA ASP A 342 -8.18 -18.28 24.03
C ASP A 342 -8.98 -18.44 25.32
N LEU A 343 -10.28 -18.77 25.21
CA LEU A 343 -11.12 -19.07 26.36
C LEU A 343 -10.59 -20.27 27.15
N GLN A 344 -10.19 -21.35 26.46
CA GLN A 344 -9.62 -22.53 27.10
C GLN A 344 -8.26 -22.23 27.77
N PHE A 345 -7.44 -21.37 27.17
CA PHE A 345 -6.17 -20.90 27.73
C PHE A 345 -6.41 -20.07 29.00
N LEU A 346 -7.29 -19.07 28.95
CA LEU A 346 -7.62 -18.19 30.07
C LEU A 346 -8.23 -18.96 31.26
N ILE A 347 -9.08 -19.96 31.00
CA ILE A 347 -9.65 -20.81 32.04
C ILE A 347 -8.59 -21.69 32.71
N ARG A 348 -7.66 -22.28 31.93
CA ARG A 348 -6.63 -23.18 32.47
C ARG A 348 -5.49 -22.44 33.18
N ASN A 349 -5.08 -21.28 32.66
CA ASN A 349 -3.93 -20.51 33.14
C ASN A 349 -4.36 -19.26 33.91
N ASN A 350 -5.41 -19.37 34.73
CA ASN A 350 -5.85 -18.27 35.57
C ASN A 350 -4.90 -18.08 36.77
N HIS A 351 -4.02 -17.10 36.65
CA HIS A 351 -3.06 -16.69 37.69
C HIS A 351 -3.51 -15.45 38.50
N THR A 352 -4.80 -15.09 38.49
CA THR A 352 -5.28 -13.95 39.28
C THR A 352 -5.30 -14.26 40.78
N ASP A 353 -4.82 -13.30 41.59
CA ASP A 353 -4.86 -13.43 43.05
C ASP A 353 -6.23 -13.02 43.61
N LEU A 354 -6.99 -14.03 44.04
CA LEU A 354 -8.30 -13.85 44.65
C LEU A 354 -8.25 -13.13 46.01
N LEU A 355 -7.09 -13.08 46.68
CA LEU A 355 -6.92 -12.34 47.93
C LEU A 355 -6.98 -10.82 47.70
N ILE A 356 -6.40 -10.33 46.59
CA ILE A 356 -6.49 -8.93 46.20
C ILE A 356 -7.95 -8.55 45.96
N LEU A 357 -8.68 -9.35 45.16
CA LEU A 357 -10.10 -9.14 44.88
C LEU A 357 -10.96 -9.11 46.16
N LYS A 358 -10.69 -10.00 47.13
CA LYS A 358 -11.38 -9.98 48.43
C LYS A 358 -11.08 -8.72 49.22
N ASN A 359 -9.80 -8.35 49.35
CA ASN A 359 -9.39 -7.16 50.11
C ASN A 359 -9.99 -5.87 49.50
N THR A 360 -9.99 -5.74 48.17
CA THR A 360 -10.58 -4.58 47.48
C THR A 360 -12.11 -4.56 47.65
N LYS A 361 -12.79 -5.71 47.58
CA LYS A 361 -14.23 -5.82 47.84
C LYS A 361 -14.60 -5.42 49.27
N ASP A 362 -13.87 -5.93 50.27
CA ASP A 362 -14.17 -5.70 51.69
C ASP A 362 -13.86 -4.25 52.14
N ALA A 363 -12.96 -3.56 51.42
CA ALA A 363 -12.65 -2.15 51.63
C ALA A 363 -13.75 -1.19 51.10
N VAL A 364 -14.61 -1.64 50.17
CA VAL A 364 -15.60 -0.80 49.51
C VAL A 364 -16.93 -0.78 50.27
N ARG A 365 -17.32 0.42 50.76
CA ARG A 365 -18.58 0.67 51.49
C ARG A 365 -19.48 1.77 50.92
N ASN A 366 -19.01 2.53 49.93
CA ASN A 366 -19.74 3.66 49.35
C ASN A 366 -20.32 3.28 47.98
N SER A 367 -21.55 3.70 47.68
CA SER A 367 -22.30 3.28 46.48
C SER A 367 -21.60 3.56 45.16
N VAL A 368 -20.84 4.67 45.07
CA VAL A 368 -20.05 5.06 43.90
C VAL A 368 -18.96 4.04 43.57
N CYS A 369 -18.44 3.33 44.57
CA CYS A 369 -17.34 2.39 44.40
C CYS A 369 -17.78 1.00 43.92
N HIS A 370 -19.07 0.66 43.93
CA HIS A 370 -19.56 -0.63 43.43
C HIS A 370 -19.40 -0.82 41.91
N ASN A 371 -19.24 0.26 41.14
CA ASN A 371 -18.91 0.17 39.71
C ASN A 371 -17.38 0.09 39.46
N ALA A 372 -16.56 0.19 40.51
CA ALA A 372 -15.10 0.22 40.44
C ALA A 372 -14.43 -1.07 40.96
N THR A 373 -15.23 -2.05 41.44
CA THR A 373 -14.80 -3.34 42.00
C THR A 373 -15.68 -4.48 41.52
#